data_AF-A0A367Q326-F1
#
_entry.id   AF-A0A367Q326-F1
#
_cell.length_a   1.000
_cell.length_b   1.000
_cell.length_c   1.000
_cell.angle_alpha   90.00
_cell.angle_beta   90.00
_cell.angle_gamma   90.00
#
_symmetry.space_group_name_H-M   'P 1'
#
loop_
_entity.id
_entity.type
_entity.pdbx_description
1 polymer ?
#
loop_
_entity_poly.entity_id
_entity_poly.type
_entity_poly.pdbx_seq_one_letter_code
_entity_poly.pdbx_strand_id
1 'polypeptide(L)'
;MTSIPQPFAEAENDWDLANLYQDLTSAKQQIASKPKQLTQLEKTCLRGLLCGYGPNEIAAAINREVRGLRVDLSRGLYRYIEVLTQRPSNALKDWREVADWLAKANYKTSLSHTSLLTSDSLIKIVDVSLEGSANSPVIDLKVRNIGNQVAFLKNTKFLFYNSWLLKSWLLPEAKNMENFALPAAAPMQRSRVVLPSYDYQVPLPAPANFDLSLPINLFAENYLNANPKIVYIEDFKISQCVSCNDVDRFTFTLSLPENYHQLSRNIKTQDLLYTSYIYHLKLELIYDEDDKSVQSTDLVILLESKFAENLDKRVFFAESDSKLPAEIQEISQHNQQLVTEIAQIKSVRSSLLNSLLKKITF
;
A
#
# COMPACT_ATOMS: atom_id res chain seq x y z
N MET A 1 -24.64 -7.69 -15.99
CA MET A 1 -24.26 -8.93 -15.29
C MET A 1 -23.37 -8.53 -14.13
N THR A 2 -23.89 -8.62 -12.90
CA THR A 2 -23.15 -8.26 -11.68
C THR A 2 -22.10 -9.33 -11.41
N SER A 3 -20.83 -8.97 -11.54
CA SER A 3 -19.70 -9.84 -11.18
C SER A 3 -19.75 -10.09 -9.67
N ILE A 4 -19.85 -11.37 -9.28
CA ILE A 4 -19.72 -11.77 -7.88
C ILE A 4 -18.30 -11.39 -7.44
N PRO A 5 -18.11 -10.64 -6.33
CA PRO A 5 -16.78 -10.30 -5.85
C PRO A 5 -16.01 -11.60 -5.59
N GLN A 6 -14.86 -11.77 -6.24
CA GLN A 6 -13.98 -12.90 -5.96
C GLN A 6 -13.25 -12.62 -4.64
N PRO A 7 -13.40 -13.46 -3.60
CA PRO A 7 -12.66 -13.29 -2.36
C PRO A 7 -11.16 -13.39 -2.63
N PHE A 8 -10.38 -12.50 -2.01
CA PHE A 8 -8.92 -12.49 -2.07
C PHE A 8 -8.36 -12.23 -3.49
N ALA A 9 -9.05 -11.40 -4.28
CA ALA A 9 -8.61 -11.03 -5.62
C ALA A 9 -7.26 -10.30 -5.61
N GLU A 10 -6.91 -9.66 -4.50
CA GLU A 10 -5.63 -8.97 -4.30
C GLU A 10 -4.41 -9.90 -4.46
N ALA A 11 -4.56 -11.23 -4.32
CA ALA A 11 -3.50 -12.19 -4.60
C ALA A 11 -2.95 -12.11 -6.03
N GLU A 12 -3.76 -11.66 -7.00
CA GLU A 12 -3.35 -11.53 -8.41
C GLU A 12 -2.31 -10.44 -8.63
N ASN A 13 -2.19 -9.48 -7.71
CA ASN A 13 -1.21 -8.41 -7.81
C ASN A 13 0.21 -8.87 -7.47
N ASP A 14 0.32 -9.91 -6.64
CA ASP A 14 1.60 -10.35 -6.05
C ASP A 14 2.06 -11.73 -6.52
N TRP A 15 1.16 -12.54 -7.08
CA TRP A 15 1.42 -13.95 -7.37
C TRP A 15 1.11 -14.32 -8.81
N ASP A 16 1.94 -15.20 -9.37
CA ASP A 16 1.70 -15.85 -10.65
C ASP A 16 0.61 -16.91 -10.52
N LEU A 17 -0.63 -16.47 -10.34
CA LEU A 17 -1.74 -17.40 -10.14
C LEU A 17 -1.96 -18.30 -11.37
N ALA A 18 -1.61 -17.83 -12.58
CA ALA A 18 -1.76 -18.61 -13.79
C ALA A 18 -0.86 -19.85 -13.77
N ASN A 19 0.46 -19.66 -13.58
CA ASN A 19 1.41 -20.76 -13.50
C ASN A 19 1.19 -21.60 -12.24
N LEU A 20 0.89 -20.96 -11.11
CA LEU A 20 0.64 -21.66 -9.85
C LEU A 20 -0.58 -22.60 -9.94
N TYR A 21 -1.67 -22.17 -10.58
CA TYR A 21 -2.83 -23.04 -10.78
C TYR A 21 -2.55 -24.19 -11.75
N GLN A 22 -1.75 -23.95 -12.78
CA GLN A 22 -1.34 -24.99 -13.71
C GLN A 22 -0.49 -26.05 -13.00
N ASP A 23 0.51 -25.64 -12.26
CA ASP A 23 1.45 -26.55 -11.61
C ASP A 23 0.84 -27.28 -10.41
N LEU A 24 -0.02 -26.62 -9.64
CA LEU A 24 -0.83 -27.29 -8.60
C LEU A 24 -1.84 -28.26 -9.20
N THR A 25 -2.35 -28.02 -10.42
CA THR A 25 -3.19 -28.99 -11.12
C THR A 25 -2.38 -30.22 -11.51
N SER A 26 -1.15 -30.03 -12.00
CA SER A 26 -0.22 -31.13 -12.26
C SER A 26 0.10 -31.92 -10.99
N ALA A 27 0.39 -31.25 -9.87
CA ALA A 27 0.61 -31.90 -8.57
C ALA A 27 -0.62 -32.67 -8.08
N LYS A 28 -1.83 -32.10 -8.25
CA LYS A 28 -3.09 -32.78 -7.94
C LYS A 28 -3.30 -34.04 -8.76
N GLN A 29 -2.94 -34.02 -10.05
CA GLN A 29 -3.04 -35.18 -10.94
C GLN A 29 -2.05 -36.29 -10.56
N GLN A 30 -0.87 -35.94 -10.03
CA GLN A 30 0.09 -36.95 -9.55
C GLN A 30 -0.41 -37.71 -8.32
N ILE A 31 -1.19 -37.05 -7.45
CA ILE A 31 -1.72 -37.65 -6.22
C ILE A 31 -3.07 -38.34 -6.47
N ALA A 32 -3.89 -37.81 -7.39
CA ALA A 32 -5.22 -38.33 -7.65
C ALA A 32 -5.20 -39.50 -8.65
N SER A 33 -5.94 -40.58 -8.35
CA SER A 33 -6.10 -41.72 -9.27
C SER A 33 -6.84 -41.39 -10.57
N LYS A 34 -7.34 -40.15 -10.74
CA LYS A 34 -8.03 -39.66 -11.93
C LYS A 34 -7.62 -38.21 -12.20
N PRO A 35 -7.52 -37.77 -13.47
CA PRO A 35 -7.19 -36.39 -13.79
C PRO A 35 -8.28 -35.46 -13.27
N LYS A 36 -7.90 -34.55 -12.36
CA LYS A 36 -8.80 -33.57 -11.74
C LYS A 36 -8.16 -32.19 -11.79
N GLN A 37 -8.94 -31.20 -12.21
CA GLN A 37 -8.55 -29.79 -12.13
C GLN A 37 -8.70 -29.25 -10.70
N LEU A 38 -8.02 -28.13 -10.42
CA LEU A 38 -8.29 -27.34 -9.22
C LEU A 38 -9.71 -26.78 -9.25
N THR A 39 -10.46 -27.06 -8.20
CA THR A 39 -11.80 -26.53 -7.96
C THR A 39 -11.74 -25.04 -7.63
N GLN A 40 -12.84 -24.33 -7.86
CA GLN A 40 -12.93 -22.90 -7.53
C GLN A 40 -12.68 -22.61 -6.04
N LEU A 41 -13.10 -23.54 -5.19
CA LEU A 41 -12.86 -23.49 -3.75
C LEU A 41 -11.36 -23.57 -3.43
N GLU A 42 -10.63 -24.54 -4.01
CA GLU A 42 -9.18 -24.66 -3.80
C GLU A 42 -8.43 -23.41 -4.27
N LYS A 43 -8.84 -22.83 -5.41
CA LYS A 43 -8.28 -21.56 -5.92
C LYS A 43 -8.53 -20.41 -4.94
N THR A 44 -9.75 -20.28 -4.42
CA THR A 44 -10.12 -19.24 -3.45
C THR A 44 -9.34 -19.39 -2.15
N CYS A 45 -9.22 -20.62 -1.65
CA CYS A 45 -8.43 -20.91 -0.46
C CYS A 45 -6.94 -20.60 -0.67
N LEU A 46 -6.39 -20.93 -1.84
CA LEU A 46 -5.02 -20.61 -2.18
C LEU A 46 -4.80 -19.09 -2.15
N ARG A 47 -5.65 -18.32 -2.83
CA ARG A 47 -5.58 -16.85 -2.78
C ARG A 47 -5.63 -16.31 -1.36
N GLY A 48 -6.53 -16.83 -0.53
CA GLY A 48 -6.60 -16.45 0.89
C GLY A 48 -5.30 -16.70 1.64
N LEU A 49 -4.69 -17.87 1.46
CA LEU A 49 -3.40 -18.22 2.08
C LEU A 49 -2.26 -17.32 1.58
N LEU A 50 -2.25 -17.00 0.29
CA LEU A 50 -1.25 -16.12 -0.34
C LEU A 50 -1.36 -14.67 0.14
N CYS A 51 -2.57 -14.21 0.47
CA CYS A 51 -2.82 -12.91 1.11
C CYS A 51 -2.58 -12.94 2.64
N GLY A 52 -2.09 -14.07 3.16
CA GLY A 52 -1.76 -14.22 4.57
C GLY A 52 -2.97 -14.39 5.49
N TYR A 53 -4.15 -14.76 4.98
CA TYR A 53 -5.31 -15.14 5.78
C TYR A 53 -5.23 -16.61 6.22
N GLY A 54 -5.56 -16.86 7.48
CA GLY A 54 -5.59 -18.21 8.05
C GLY A 54 -6.88 -18.96 7.74
N PRO A 55 -6.94 -20.28 8.01
CA PRO A 55 -8.12 -21.10 7.74
C PRO A 55 -9.41 -20.59 8.39
N ASN A 56 -9.33 -19.94 9.55
CA ASN A 56 -10.49 -19.37 10.23
C ASN A 56 -11.06 -18.16 9.47
N GLU A 57 -10.18 -17.27 9.01
CA GLU A 57 -10.54 -16.05 8.27
C GLU A 57 -11.06 -16.41 6.88
N ILE A 58 -10.40 -17.35 6.19
CA ILE A 58 -10.85 -17.87 4.90
C ILE A 58 -12.24 -18.50 5.04
N ALA A 59 -12.46 -19.34 6.05
CA ALA A 59 -13.75 -19.97 6.31
C ALA A 59 -14.87 -18.94 6.55
N ALA A 60 -14.58 -17.88 7.29
CA ALA A 60 -15.52 -16.78 7.50
C ALA A 60 -15.84 -16.04 6.19
N ALA A 61 -14.82 -15.77 5.35
CA ALA A 61 -14.99 -15.06 4.08
C ALA A 61 -15.82 -15.85 3.05
N ILE A 62 -15.70 -17.19 3.04
CA ILE A 62 -16.44 -18.06 2.10
C ILE A 62 -17.70 -18.67 2.73
N ASN A 63 -18.10 -18.21 3.93
CA ASN A 63 -19.25 -18.70 4.71
C ASN A 63 -19.28 -20.24 4.85
N ARG A 64 -18.17 -20.82 5.32
CA ARG A 64 -18.00 -22.27 5.47
C ARG A 64 -17.58 -22.65 6.88
N GLU A 65 -17.87 -23.88 7.27
CA GLU A 65 -17.42 -24.42 8.55
C GLU A 65 -15.88 -24.54 8.59
N VAL A 66 -15.28 -23.94 9.63
CA VAL A 66 -13.82 -23.90 9.84
C VAL A 66 -13.21 -25.30 9.92
N ARG A 67 -13.86 -26.24 10.61
CA ARG A 67 -13.35 -27.62 10.78
C ARG A 67 -13.30 -28.35 9.45
N GLY A 68 -14.37 -28.29 8.66
CA GLY A 68 -14.42 -28.85 7.32
C GLY A 68 -13.34 -28.25 6.41
N LEU A 69 -13.17 -26.93 6.43
CA LEU A 69 -12.15 -26.27 5.62
C LEU A 69 -10.72 -26.71 5.97
N ARG A 70 -10.39 -26.85 7.26
CA ARG A 70 -9.07 -27.31 7.71
C ARG A 70 -8.75 -28.72 7.23
N VAL A 71 -9.74 -29.62 7.25
CA VAL A 71 -9.60 -30.98 6.73
C VAL A 71 -9.35 -30.97 5.23
N ASP A 72 -10.10 -30.16 4.48
CA ASP A 72 -9.95 -30.03 3.03
C ASP A 72 -8.58 -29.47 2.63
N LEU A 73 -8.10 -28.45 3.36
CA LEU A 73 -6.76 -27.89 3.14
C LEU A 73 -5.66 -28.94 3.38
N SER A 74 -5.76 -29.68 4.49
CA SER A 74 -4.76 -30.69 4.88
C SER A 74 -4.72 -31.88 3.92
N ARG A 75 -5.88 -32.34 3.44
CA ARG A 75 -5.98 -33.48 2.51
C ARG A 75 -5.80 -33.09 1.04
N GLY A 76 -6.03 -31.83 0.71
CA GLY A 76 -5.96 -31.30 -0.65
C GLY A 76 -4.78 -30.37 -0.84
N LEU A 77 -5.05 -29.07 -0.69
CA LEU A 77 -4.13 -28.01 -1.13
C LEU A 77 -2.72 -28.12 -0.54
N TYR A 78 -2.58 -28.48 0.74
CA TYR A 78 -1.26 -28.64 1.37
C TYR A 78 -0.48 -29.80 0.76
N ARG A 79 -1.15 -30.89 0.39
CA ARG A 79 -0.54 -32.01 -0.33
C ARG A 79 -0.02 -31.61 -1.71
N TYR A 80 -0.79 -30.78 -2.42
CA TYR A 80 -0.41 -30.31 -3.74
C TYR A 80 0.82 -29.41 -3.66
N ILE A 81 0.87 -28.54 -2.63
CA ILE A 81 2.02 -27.66 -2.37
C ILE A 81 3.26 -28.46 -1.95
N GLU A 82 3.11 -29.49 -1.12
CA GLU A 82 4.22 -30.40 -0.75
C GLU A 82 4.85 -31.05 -1.99
N VAL A 83 4.01 -31.59 -2.88
CA VAL A 83 4.47 -32.19 -4.14
C VAL A 83 5.13 -31.16 -5.05
N LEU A 84 4.48 -30.00 -5.22
CA LEU A 84 4.99 -28.92 -6.06
C LEU A 84 6.37 -28.43 -5.61
N THR A 85 6.58 -28.35 -4.30
CA THR A 85 7.82 -27.87 -3.68
C THR A 85 8.82 -28.99 -3.37
N GLN A 86 8.56 -30.21 -3.85
CA GLN A 86 9.40 -31.40 -3.69
C GLN A 86 9.70 -31.75 -2.22
N ARG A 87 8.70 -31.59 -1.35
CA ARG A 87 8.80 -31.85 0.09
C ARG A 87 8.05 -33.13 0.47
N PRO A 88 8.47 -33.80 1.56
CA PRO A 88 7.83 -35.02 2.00
C PRO A 88 6.38 -34.77 2.44
N SER A 89 5.57 -35.82 2.39
CA SER A 89 4.17 -35.77 2.79
C SER A 89 4.03 -35.42 4.27
N ASN A 90 3.11 -34.50 4.62
CA ASN A 90 2.94 -33.90 5.96
C ASN A 90 4.07 -32.97 6.42
N ALA A 91 4.90 -32.48 5.50
CA ALA A 91 5.88 -31.44 5.82
C ALA A 91 5.20 -30.11 6.20
N LEU A 92 4.05 -29.78 5.59
CA LEU A 92 3.39 -28.50 5.81
C LEU A 92 2.50 -28.58 7.06
N LYS A 93 3.03 -28.13 8.20
CA LYS A 93 2.34 -28.15 9.50
C LYS A 93 1.63 -26.84 9.82
N ASP A 94 2.20 -25.72 9.39
CA ASP A 94 1.60 -24.39 9.54
C ASP A 94 1.22 -23.84 8.16
N TRP A 95 -0.03 -23.38 8.05
CA TRP A 95 -0.57 -22.74 6.86
C TRP A 95 0.22 -21.48 6.48
N ARG A 96 0.87 -20.85 7.46
CA ARG A 96 1.70 -19.65 7.26
C ARG A 96 2.90 -19.89 6.37
N GLU A 97 3.37 -21.13 6.30
CA GLU A 97 4.52 -21.51 5.48
C GLU A 97 4.19 -21.59 3.99
N VAL A 98 2.90 -21.67 3.61
CA VAL A 98 2.46 -21.82 2.22
C VAL A 98 3.01 -20.70 1.32
N ALA A 99 2.86 -19.45 1.74
CA ALA A 99 3.37 -18.31 1.00
C ALA A 99 4.90 -18.35 0.90
N ASP A 100 5.61 -18.60 2.01
CA ASP A 100 7.07 -18.68 2.01
C ASP A 100 7.60 -19.79 1.07
N TRP A 101 6.93 -20.94 1.03
CA TRP A 101 7.31 -22.07 0.17
C TRP A 101 7.10 -21.76 -1.31
N LEU A 102 5.94 -21.17 -1.66
CA LEU A 102 5.63 -20.82 -3.04
C LEU A 102 6.48 -19.64 -3.55
N ALA A 103 6.84 -18.71 -2.66
CA ALA A 103 7.80 -17.65 -2.98
C ALA A 103 9.19 -18.23 -3.31
N LYS A 104 9.68 -19.20 -2.52
CA LYS A 104 10.95 -19.91 -2.80
C LYS A 104 10.92 -20.74 -4.07
N ALA A 105 9.73 -21.14 -4.52
CA ALA A 105 9.51 -21.82 -5.79
C ALA A 105 9.29 -20.85 -6.98
N ASN A 106 9.56 -19.55 -6.80
CA ASN A 106 9.50 -18.50 -7.84
C ASN A 106 8.10 -18.19 -8.40
N TYR A 107 7.02 -18.47 -7.64
CA TYR A 107 5.65 -18.16 -8.07
C TYR A 107 5.18 -16.74 -7.73
N LYS A 108 6.04 -15.87 -7.21
CA LYS A 108 5.70 -14.47 -6.90
C LYS A 108 5.98 -13.60 -8.14
N THR A 109 4.95 -13.14 -8.86
CA THR A 109 5.05 -12.42 -10.17
C THR A 109 5.74 -11.09 -10.04
N SER A 110 5.48 -10.41 -8.94
CA SER A 110 6.19 -9.22 -8.57
C SER A 110 7.32 -9.64 -7.64
N LEU A 111 8.51 -9.12 -7.93
CA LEU A 111 9.46 -8.66 -6.93
C LEU A 111 8.76 -7.67 -5.97
N SER A 112 7.63 -8.03 -5.34
CA SER A 112 7.05 -7.35 -4.20
C SER A 112 7.99 -7.64 -3.06
N HIS A 113 9.04 -6.82 -3.03
CA HIS A 113 9.86 -6.46 -1.89
C HIS A 113 9.93 -7.57 -0.85
N THR A 114 10.60 -8.67 -1.20
CA THR A 114 11.29 -9.41 -0.15
C THR A 114 12.29 -8.41 0.40
N SER A 115 12.11 -8.04 1.65
CA SER A 115 13.14 -7.46 2.50
C SER A 115 14.46 -8.19 2.26
N LEU A 116 15.29 -7.68 1.37
CA LEU A 116 16.68 -8.13 1.20
C LEU A 116 17.59 -7.56 2.31
N LEU A 117 17.00 -7.04 3.37
CA LEU A 117 17.68 -6.58 4.57
C LEU A 117 16.83 -7.01 5.77
N THR A 118 17.04 -8.24 6.22
CA THR A 118 16.85 -8.78 7.60
C THR A 118 16.57 -10.28 7.54
N SER A 119 17.53 -11.06 7.05
CA SER A 119 17.40 -12.52 6.96
C SER A 119 17.24 -13.23 8.32
N ASP A 120 17.50 -12.51 9.43
CA ASP A 120 17.41 -13.04 10.80
C ASP A 120 16.25 -12.45 11.64
N SER A 121 15.38 -11.62 11.04
CA SER A 121 14.24 -11.06 11.77
C SER A 121 13.09 -12.06 11.89
N LEU A 122 12.67 -12.34 13.13
CA LEU A 122 11.47 -13.14 13.44
C LEU A 122 10.18 -12.34 13.25
N ILE A 123 10.28 -11.04 13.00
CA ILE A 123 9.17 -10.20 12.58
C ILE A 123 9.24 -9.95 11.07
N LYS A 124 8.13 -10.15 10.39
CA LYS A 124 7.98 -9.89 8.96
C LYS A 124 6.84 -8.91 8.73
N ILE A 125 7.08 -7.88 7.93
CA ILE A 125 6.00 -7.09 7.33
C ILE A 125 5.42 -7.92 6.18
N VAL A 126 4.15 -8.28 6.28
CA VAL A 126 3.47 -9.17 5.33
C VAL A 126 2.74 -8.38 4.27
N ASP A 127 2.18 -7.24 4.65
CA ASP A 127 1.42 -6.37 3.75
C ASP A 127 1.54 -4.91 4.20
N VAL A 128 1.50 -4.02 3.21
CA VAL A 128 1.46 -2.57 3.40
C VAL A 128 0.44 -2.00 2.43
N SER A 129 -0.60 -1.36 2.94
CA SER A 129 -1.57 -0.62 2.12
C SER A 129 -1.60 0.85 2.50
N LEU A 130 -1.94 1.68 1.52
CA LEU A 130 -2.14 3.11 1.70
C LEU A 130 -3.62 3.43 1.46
N GLU A 131 -4.31 3.76 2.55
CA GLU A 131 -5.72 4.12 2.58
C GLU A 131 -5.90 5.59 3.02
N GLY A 132 -7.13 5.99 3.29
CA GLY A 132 -7.45 7.34 3.77
C GLY A 132 -7.60 8.38 2.65
N SER A 133 -7.61 9.65 3.05
CA SER A 133 -7.82 10.80 2.16
C SER A 133 -6.52 11.60 1.97
N ALA A 134 -6.49 12.53 1.01
CA ALA A 134 -5.32 13.38 0.77
C ALA A 134 -4.86 14.14 2.04
N ASN A 135 -5.79 14.48 2.92
CA ASN A 135 -5.52 15.32 4.09
C ASN A 135 -5.18 14.47 5.33
N SER A 136 -5.42 13.17 5.23
CA SER A 136 -5.28 12.20 6.31
C SER A 136 -5.03 10.81 5.72
N PRO A 137 -3.91 10.60 5.01
CA PRO A 137 -3.57 9.30 4.46
C PRO A 137 -3.20 8.35 5.60
N VAL A 138 -3.58 7.09 5.45
CA VAL A 138 -3.41 6.04 6.45
C VAL A 138 -2.49 4.99 5.87
N ILE A 139 -1.37 4.74 6.54
CA ILE A 139 -0.53 3.57 6.28
C ILE A 139 -1.07 2.43 7.12
N ASP A 140 -1.61 1.39 6.51
CA ASP A 140 -1.98 0.16 7.20
C ASP A 140 -0.88 -0.89 6.98
N LEU A 141 -0.33 -1.36 8.10
CA LEU A 141 0.83 -2.23 8.15
C LEU A 141 0.44 -3.55 8.82
N LYS A 142 0.47 -4.63 8.06
CA LYS A 142 0.24 -5.99 8.57
C LYS A 142 1.56 -6.65 8.91
N VAL A 143 1.76 -6.95 10.19
CA VAL A 143 2.99 -7.50 10.73
C VAL A 143 2.74 -8.91 11.25
N ARG A 144 3.65 -9.83 10.96
CA ARG A 144 3.61 -11.21 11.46
C ARG A 144 4.84 -11.51 12.29
N ASN A 145 4.60 -12.10 13.45
CA ASN A 145 5.64 -12.71 14.26
C ASN A 145 5.72 -14.21 13.92
N ILE A 146 6.87 -14.66 13.41
CA ILE A 146 7.19 -16.08 13.15
C ILE A 146 8.05 -16.68 14.26
N GLY A 147 8.37 -15.91 15.28
CA GLY A 147 9.09 -16.33 16.47
C GLY A 147 8.21 -17.11 17.45
N ASN A 148 8.88 -17.81 18.36
CA ASN A 148 8.27 -18.56 19.45
C ASN A 148 8.07 -17.72 20.73
N GLN A 149 8.40 -16.42 20.68
CA GLN A 149 8.26 -15.48 21.79
C GLN A 149 7.45 -14.26 21.36
N VAL A 150 6.87 -13.55 22.33
CA VAL A 150 6.18 -12.27 22.10
C VAL A 150 7.22 -11.24 21.69
N ALA A 151 6.95 -10.53 20.59
CA ALA A 151 7.80 -9.46 20.12
C ALA A 151 7.26 -8.12 20.62
N PHE A 152 8.12 -7.31 21.23
CA PHE A 152 7.74 -6.00 21.76
C PHE A 152 8.20 -4.90 20.81
N LEU A 153 7.27 -4.22 20.15
CA LEU A 153 7.55 -3.09 19.27
C LEU A 153 7.63 -1.82 20.11
N LYS A 154 8.78 -1.14 20.03
CA LYS A 154 9.13 0.01 20.88
C LYS A 154 9.14 1.34 20.14
N ASN A 155 9.49 1.29 18.85
CA ASN A 155 9.68 2.51 18.09
C ASN A 155 9.39 2.24 16.61
N THR A 156 8.91 3.27 15.94
CA THR A 156 8.74 3.31 14.50
C THR A 156 9.51 4.49 13.97
N LYS A 157 10.29 4.30 12.91
CA LYS A 157 10.98 5.38 12.21
C LYS A 157 10.39 5.58 10.83
N PHE A 158 10.09 6.82 10.48
CA PHE A 158 9.76 7.19 9.11
C PHE A 158 11.03 7.70 8.44
N LEU A 159 11.58 6.91 7.54
CA LEU A 159 12.82 7.17 6.81
C LEU A 159 12.47 7.86 5.50
N PHE A 160 12.60 9.19 5.44
CA PHE A 160 12.29 9.97 4.24
C PHE A 160 13.49 10.05 3.31
N TYR A 161 13.25 9.73 2.04
CA TYR A 161 14.26 9.78 0.98
C TYR A 161 14.10 11.01 0.11
N ASN A 162 12.86 11.41 -0.16
CA ASN A 162 12.54 12.57 -1.00
C ASN A 162 11.21 13.21 -0.63
N SER A 163 11.08 14.48 -1.01
CA SER A 163 9.83 15.23 -0.96
C SER A 163 9.70 16.09 -2.21
N TRP A 164 8.50 16.13 -2.77
CA TRP A 164 8.16 16.93 -3.94
C TRP A 164 7.00 17.86 -3.67
N LEU A 165 6.94 18.95 -4.43
CA LEU A 165 5.82 19.87 -4.43
C LEU A 165 5.07 19.75 -5.75
N LEU A 166 3.77 19.57 -5.64
CA LEU A 166 2.86 19.52 -6.76
C LEU A 166 1.92 20.72 -6.66
N LYS A 167 1.81 21.52 -7.72
CA LYS A 167 0.94 22.71 -7.72
C LYS A 167 -0.31 22.46 -8.55
N SER A 168 -1.45 22.95 -8.08
CA SER A 168 -2.71 22.90 -8.83
C SER A 168 -3.42 24.24 -8.82
N TRP A 169 -4.34 24.44 -9.75
CA TRP A 169 -5.20 25.63 -9.83
C TRP A 169 -6.66 25.23 -10.01
N LEU A 170 -7.57 26.18 -9.79
CA LEU A 170 -8.98 26.04 -10.14
C LEU A 170 -9.22 26.72 -11.49
N LEU A 171 -10.00 26.09 -12.36
CA LEU A 171 -10.56 26.79 -13.52
C LEU A 171 -11.71 27.69 -13.05
N PRO A 172 -11.82 28.94 -13.53
CA PRO A 172 -12.99 29.77 -13.26
C PRO A 172 -14.24 29.07 -13.79
N GLU A 173 -15.19 28.74 -12.92
CA GLU A 173 -16.49 28.23 -13.36
C GLU A 173 -17.17 29.28 -14.24
N ALA A 174 -17.54 28.90 -15.47
CA ALA A 174 -18.48 29.67 -16.24
C ALA A 174 -19.77 29.78 -15.41
N LYS A 175 -20.11 31.00 -14.98
CA LYS A 175 -21.28 31.30 -14.17
C LYS A 175 -22.54 30.68 -14.77
N ASN A 176 -23.00 29.58 -14.21
CA ASN A 176 -24.39 29.16 -14.24
C ASN A 176 -24.73 28.70 -12.82
N MET A 177 -25.27 29.63 -12.03
CA MET A 177 -26.03 29.30 -10.84
C MET A 177 -27.32 28.63 -11.30
N GLU A 178 -27.37 27.31 -11.27
CA GLU A 178 -28.63 26.61 -11.08
C GLU A 178 -28.52 25.69 -9.87
N ASN A 179 -29.53 25.83 -9.00
CA ASN A 179 -29.66 25.13 -7.74
C ASN A 179 -29.66 23.61 -7.95
N PHE A 180 -28.75 22.89 -7.30
CA PHE A 180 -28.87 21.45 -7.15
C PHE A 180 -28.82 21.07 -5.67
N ALA A 181 -29.91 20.45 -5.22
CA ALA A 181 -30.11 19.95 -3.89
C ALA A 181 -29.06 18.90 -3.51
N LEU A 182 -28.71 18.88 -2.22
CA LEU A 182 -27.87 17.84 -1.60
C LEU A 182 -28.49 16.45 -1.86
N PRO A 183 -27.76 15.47 -2.42
CA PRO A 183 -28.24 14.11 -2.44
C PRO A 183 -28.20 13.54 -1.03
N ALA A 184 -29.33 12.95 -0.62
CA ALA A 184 -29.45 12.22 0.63
C ALA A 184 -28.41 11.09 0.69
N ALA A 185 -27.78 10.92 1.85
CA ALA A 185 -26.79 9.89 2.12
C ALA A 185 -27.34 8.50 1.76
N ALA A 186 -26.74 7.85 0.76
CA ALA A 186 -26.97 6.45 0.50
C ALA A 186 -26.20 5.60 1.53
N PRO A 187 -26.81 4.56 2.12
CA PRO A 187 -26.12 3.70 3.07
C PRO A 187 -25.07 2.87 2.32
N MET A 188 -23.80 3.23 2.53
CA MET A 188 -22.66 2.41 2.13
C MET A 188 -22.76 1.05 2.85
N GLN A 189 -22.88 -0.03 2.07
CA GLN A 189 -22.72 -1.39 2.57
C GLN A 189 -21.31 -1.54 3.14
N ARG A 190 -21.23 -1.53 4.47
CA ARG A 190 -20.02 -1.85 5.21
C ARG A 190 -19.72 -3.34 5.02
N SER A 191 -18.75 -3.66 4.16
CA SER A 191 -17.89 -4.81 4.38
C SER A 191 -17.41 -4.75 5.83
N ARG A 192 -17.44 -5.85 6.58
CA ARG A 192 -16.92 -5.85 7.95
C ARG A 192 -15.45 -5.42 7.92
N VAL A 193 -15.20 -4.15 8.25
CA VAL A 193 -13.88 -3.60 8.49
C VAL A 193 -13.38 -4.29 9.74
N VAL A 194 -12.34 -5.11 9.59
CA VAL A 194 -11.52 -5.52 10.73
C VAL A 194 -10.84 -4.25 11.19
N LEU A 195 -11.28 -3.72 12.33
CA LEU A 195 -10.73 -2.49 12.90
C LEU A 195 -9.24 -2.69 13.16
N PRO A 196 -8.39 -1.69 12.86
CA PRO A 196 -6.99 -1.76 13.21
C PRO A 196 -6.85 -1.94 14.73
N SER A 197 -5.96 -2.84 15.14
CA SER A 197 -5.69 -3.06 16.57
C SER A 197 -5.14 -1.79 17.22
N TYR A 198 -4.41 -0.97 16.45
CA TYR A 198 -3.77 0.26 16.91
C TYR A 198 -3.80 1.34 15.83
N ASP A 199 -4.22 2.55 16.20
CA ASP A 199 -4.21 3.72 15.33
C ASP A 199 -3.34 4.84 15.92
N TYR A 200 -2.31 5.24 15.17
CA TYR A 200 -1.35 6.27 15.55
C TYR A 200 -1.54 7.51 14.69
N GLN A 201 -1.60 8.68 15.32
CA GLN A 201 -1.64 9.96 14.65
C GLN A 201 -0.22 10.52 14.58
N VAL A 202 0.32 10.66 13.37
CA VAL A 202 1.68 11.13 13.12
C VAL A 202 1.62 12.49 12.43
N PRO A 203 1.85 13.60 13.16
CA PRO A 203 2.01 14.90 12.52
C PRO A 203 3.36 14.90 11.79
N LEU A 204 3.35 15.08 10.47
CA LEU A 204 4.59 15.30 9.75
C LEU A 204 5.08 16.73 10.00
N PRO A 205 6.38 16.95 10.22
CA PRO A 205 6.92 18.30 10.39
C PRO A 205 6.65 19.13 9.14
N ALA A 206 6.49 20.44 9.33
CA ALA A 206 6.43 21.38 8.22
C ALA A 206 7.72 21.31 7.37
N PRO A 207 7.65 21.55 6.05
CA PRO A 207 8.83 21.72 5.18
C PRO A 207 9.88 22.70 5.71
N ALA A 208 9.48 23.65 6.57
CA ALA A 208 10.36 24.63 7.21
C ALA A 208 11.09 24.13 8.47
N ASN A 209 10.68 22.99 9.07
CA ASN A 209 11.34 22.38 10.23
C ASN A 209 12.37 21.30 9.84
N PHE A 210 12.54 21.05 8.54
CA PHE A 210 13.76 20.43 8.04
C PHE A 210 14.85 21.48 8.22
N ASP A 211 15.56 21.43 9.35
CA ASP A 211 16.56 22.41 9.80
C ASP A 211 17.84 22.34 8.96
N LEU A 212 17.66 22.60 7.69
CA LEU A 212 18.66 22.97 6.73
C LEU A 212 18.06 24.19 6.08
N SER A 213 18.83 25.26 5.96
CA SER A 213 18.72 26.17 4.83
C SER A 213 18.88 25.32 3.56
N LEU A 214 17.81 24.63 3.18
CA LEU A 214 17.78 23.78 2.01
C LEU A 214 17.86 24.77 0.86
N PRO A 215 18.92 24.71 0.04
CA PRO A 215 19.01 25.59 -1.10
C PRO A 215 17.73 25.35 -1.91
N ILE A 216 17.17 26.44 -2.39
CA ILE A 216 16.04 26.50 -3.33
C ILE A 216 16.34 25.68 -4.63
N ASN A 217 17.47 24.97 -4.70
CA ASN A 217 17.91 24.10 -5.78
C ASN A 217 17.56 22.60 -5.58
N LEU A 218 16.77 22.22 -4.58
CA LEU A 218 16.22 20.85 -4.48
C LEU A 218 15.14 20.52 -5.54
N PHE A 219 14.85 21.44 -6.46
CA PHE A 219 13.84 21.27 -7.50
C PHE A 219 14.32 20.59 -8.80
N ALA A 220 15.58 20.18 -8.95
CA ALA A 220 16.02 19.62 -10.24
C ALA A 220 17.23 18.67 -10.29
N GLU A 221 17.94 18.36 -9.20
CA GLU A 221 19.21 17.63 -9.34
C GLU A 221 19.43 16.60 -8.24
N ASN A 222 18.82 15.41 -8.35
CA ASN A 222 19.37 14.15 -7.78
C ASN A 222 18.56 12.89 -8.19
N TYR A 223 18.04 12.84 -9.42
CA TYR A 223 17.07 11.80 -9.84
C TYR A 223 17.68 10.44 -10.23
N LEU A 224 19.01 10.28 -10.20
CA LEU A 224 19.69 9.08 -10.71
C LEU A 224 20.65 8.41 -9.72
N ASN A 225 20.66 8.80 -8.45
CA ASN A 225 21.48 8.08 -7.48
C ASN A 225 20.85 6.71 -7.18
N ALA A 226 21.53 5.65 -7.61
CA ALA A 226 21.15 4.25 -7.37
C ALA A 226 20.99 3.88 -5.87
N ASN A 227 21.45 4.75 -4.97
CA ASN A 227 21.26 4.65 -3.52
C ASN A 227 20.59 5.94 -3.00
N PRO A 228 19.26 5.97 -2.80
CA PRO A 228 18.61 7.13 -2.21
C PRO A 228 19.09 7.31 -0.77
N LYS A 229 19.67 8.48 -0.47
CA LYS A 229 20.15 8.84 0.87
C LYS A 229 18.95 9.22 1.74
N ILE A 230 18.90 8.75 2.98
CA ILE A 230 17.89 9.20 3.95
C ILE A 230 18.15 10.68 4.27
N VAL A 231 17.15 11.52 4.01
CA VAL A 231 17.20 12.97 4.18
C VAL A 231 16.63 13.38 5.53
N TYR A 232 15.64 12.65 6.03
CA TYR A 232 14.99 12.93 7.31
C TYR A 232 14.49 11.66 7.98
N ILE A 233 14.50 11.65 9.31
CA ILE A 233 14.00 10.55 10.14
C ILE A 233 13.03 11.13 11.15
N GLU A 234 11.78 10.70 11.13
CA GLU A 234 10.82 10.95 12.21
C GLU A 234 10.75 9.71 13.10
N ASP A 235 11.08 9.87 14.38
CA ASP A 235 11.01 8.79 15.37
C ASP A 235 9.69 8.87 16.14
N PHE A 236 8.92 7.80 16.12
CA PHE A 236 7.62 7.70 16.78
C PHE A 236 7.58 6.49 17.71
N LYS A 237 7.50 6.75 19.02
CA LYS A 237 7.43 5.68 20.02
C LYS A 237 6.10 4.95 19.93
N ILE A 238 6.18 3.63 19.81
CA ILE A 238 5.03 2.73 19.90
C ILE A 238 5.27 1.78 21.07
N SER A 239 4.20 1.32 21.72
CA SER A 239 4.32 0.40 22.86
C SER A 239 3.33 -0.72 22.67
N GLN A 240 3.64 -1.63 21.75
CA GLN A 240 2.77 -2.74 21.41
C GLN A 240 3.52 -4.05 21.37
N CYS A 241 2.78 -5.15 21.40
CA CYS A 241 3.34 -6.47 21.23
C CYS A 241 2.62 -7.22 20.14
N VAL A 242 3.36 -8.08 19.43
CA VAL A 242 2.79 -9.08 18.53
C VAL A 242 3.06 -10.45 19.14
N SER A 243 1.99 -11.17 19.45
CA SER A 243 2.08 -12.50 20.07
C SER A 243 2.89 -13.47 19.20
N CYS A 244 3.49 -14.47 19.84
CA CYS A 244 4.25 -15.50 19.13
C CYS A 244 3.36 -16.17 18.08
N ASN A 245 3.89 -16.39 16.87
CA ASN A 245 3.13 -17.00 15.79
C ASN A 245 1.77 -16.31 15.62
N ASP A 246 1.75 -14.98 15.52
CA ASP A 246 0.53 -14.20 15.36
C ASP A 246 0.70 -13.07 14.35
N VAL A 247 -0.41 -12.45 13.97
CA VAL A 247 -0.47 -11.34 13.02
C VAL A 247 -1.24 -10.20 13.64
N ASP A 248 -0.67 -9.00 13.57
CA ASP A 248 -1.30 -7.77 14.00
C ASP A 248 -1.28 -6.71 12.90
N ARG A 249 -2.16 -5.71 13.05
CA ARG A 249 -2.27 -4.57 12.14
C ARG A 249 -2.02 -3.27 12.89
N PHE A 250 -1.20 -2.42 12.29
CA PHE A 250 -0.86 -1.09 12.80
C PHE A 250 -1.25 -0.05 11.76
N THR A 251 -2.04 0.94 12.14
CA THR A 251 -2.35 2.08 11.26
C THR A 251 -1.60 3.32 11.71
N PHE A 252 -1.00 4.02 10.76
CA PHE A 252 -0.38 5.32 10.95
C PHE A 252 -1.11 6.34 10.08
N THR A 253 -1.91 7.20 10.72
CA THR A 253 -2.58 8.31 10.08
C THR A 253 -1.64 9.51 10.04
N LEU A 254 -1.27 9.94 8.83
CA LEU A 254 -0.39 11.09 8.64
C LEU A 254 -1.21 12.37 8.49
N SER A 255 -0.70 13.49 9.00
CA SER A 255 -1.33 14.79 8.78
C SER A 255 -0.31 15.91 8.69
N LEU A 256 -0.65 16.98 7.95
CA LEU A 256 0.12 18.23 7.99
C LEU A 256 -0.24 19.04 9.24
N PRO A 257 0.71 19.82 9.80
CA PRO A 257 0.42 20.72 10.92
C PRO A 257 -0.64 21.76 10.54
N GLU A 258 -1.52 22.09 11.48
CA GLU A 258 -2.69 22.94 11.23
C GLU A 258 -2.34 24.35 10.73
N ASN A 259 -1.12 24.83 10.98
CA ASN A 259 -0.68 26.18 10.65
C ASN A 259 -0.13 26.34 9.21
N TYR A 260 -0.08 25.28 8.41
CA TYR A 260 0.48 25.33 7.06
C TYR A 260 -0.61 25.55 6.00
N HIS A 261 -0.95 26.82 5.80
CA HIS A 261 -1.80 27.30 4.70
C HIS A 261 -0.93 28.04 3.69
N GLN A 262 -0.46 27.38 2.63
CA GLN A 262 0.16 28.09 1.51
C GLN A 262 -0.85 28.25 0.39
N LEU A 263 -1.79 29.17 0.59
CA LEU A 263 -2.55 29.76 -0.51
C LEU A 263 -1.72 30.94 -1.04
N SER A 264 -0.99 30.73 -2.13
CA SER A 264 -0.39 31.86 -2.84
C SER A 264 -1.40 32.35 -3.87
N ARG A 265 -1.98 33.54 -3.63
CA ARG A 265 -2.82 34.21 -4.62
C ARG A 265 -1.92 34.81 -5.68
N ASN A 266 -2.03 34.36 -6.94
CA ASN A 266 -1.31 35.02 -8.02
C ASN A 266 -2.01 36.36 -8.30
N ILE A 267 -1.31 37.46 -8.02
CA ILE A 267 -1.83 38.83 -8.18
C ILE A 267 -2.15 39.11 -9.65
N LYS A 268 -1.52 38.40 -10.60
CA LYS A 268 -1.69 38.64 -12.04
C LYS A 268 -2.88 37.91 -12.66
N THR A 269 -3.22 36.70 -12.20
CA THR A 269 -4.23 35.84 -12.88
C THR A 269 -5.52 35.65 -12.10
N GLN A 270 -5.66 36.19 -10.88
CA GLN A 270 -6.77 35.93 -9.94
C GLN A 270 -6.97 34.44 -9.57
N ASP A 271 -6.23 33.51 -10.17
CA ASP A 271 -6.29 32.08 -9.87
C ASP A 271 -5.64 31.76 -8.52
N LEU A 272 -6.30 30.90 -7.76
CA LEU A 272 -5.77 30.33 -6.52
C LEU A 272 -4.87 29.15 -6.88
N LEU A 273 -3.57 29.28 -6.57
CA LEU A 273 -2.62 28.18 -6.63
C LEU A 273 -2.62 27.43 -5.30
N TYR A 274 -2.79 26.12 -5.38
CA TYR A 274 -2.74 25.18 -4.26
C TYR A 274 -1.47 24.35 -4.35
N THR A 275 -0.91 24.01 -3.19
CA THR A 275 0.30 23.21 -3.07
C THR A 275 -0.02 21.90 -2.36
N SER A 276 0.33 20.80 -3.00
CA SER A 276 0.27 19.44 -2.48
C SER A 276 1.69 18.90 -2.33
N TYR A 277 1.89 17.99 -1.38
CA TYR A 277 3.20 17.44 -1.04
C TYR A 277 3.22 15.96 -1.40
N ILE A 278 4.29 15.49 -2.03
CA ILE A 278 4.51 14.06 -2.22
C ILE A 278 5.74 13.64 -1.43
N TYR A 279 5.61 12.64 -0.58
CA TYR A 279 6.72 12.09 0.20
C TYR A 279 7.08 10.70 -0.29
N HIS A 280 8.37 10.42 -0.45
CA HIS A 280 8.91 9.07 -0.63
C HIS A 280 9.65 8.66 0.63
N LEU A 281 9.17 7.59 1.27
CA LEU A 281 9.68 7.12 2.56
C LEU A 281 9.62 5.61 2.71
N LYS A 282 10.31 5.10 3.73
CA LYS A 282 10.10 3.75 4.29
C LYS A 282 9.76 3.86 5.76
N LEU A 283 9.02 2.88 6.25
CA LEU A 283 8.71 2.74 7.66
C LEU A 283 9.58 1.62 8.25
N GLU A 284 10.33 1.92 9.29
CA GLU A 284 11.13 0.96 10.05
C GLU A 284 10.47 0.70 11.41
N LEU A 285 10.15 -0.55 11.70
CA LEU A 285 9.71 -0.96 13.02
C LEU A 285 10.89 -1.50 13.81
N ILE A 286 11.07 -1.01 15.04
CA ILE A 286 12.08 -1.47 15.99
C ILE A 286 11.39 -2.28 17.09
N TYR A 287 11.91 -3.48 17.33
CA TYR A 287 11.32 -4.45 18.23
C TYR A 287 12.36 -5.26 19.03
N ASP A 288 11.91 -5.90 20.10
CA ASP A 288 12.68 -6.70 21.08
C ASP A 288 13.70 -5.92 21.92
N GLU A 289 14.35 -6.60 22.87
CA GLU A 289 15.38 -6.03 23.75
C GLU A 289 16.69 -5.69 23.04
N ASP A 290 16.96 -6.31 21.89
CA ASP A 290 18.18 -6.13 21.09
C ASP A 290 18.03 -5.08 19.97
N ASP A 291 16.98 -4.24 19.99
CA ASP A 291 16.69 -3.22 18.97
C ASP A 291 16.71 -3.74 17.52
N LYS A 292 16.16 -4.93 17.30
CA LYS A 292 16.02 -5.50 15.96
C LYS A 292 15.05 -4.65 15.16
N SER A 293 15.29 -4.53 13.86
CA SER A 293 14.39 -3.76 12.99
C SER A 293 13.91 -4.53 11.78
N VAL A 294 12.75 -4.11 11.26
CA VAL A 294 12.21 -4.56 9.99
C VAL A 294 11.70 -3.34 9.22
N GLN A 295 12.00 -3.28 7.92
CA GLN A 295 11.64 -2.13 7.08
C GLN A 295 10.55 -2.49 6.08
N SER A 296 9.66 -1.53 5.83
CA SER A 296 8.64 -1.61 4.81
C SER A 296 9.25 -1.52 3.41
N THR A 297 8.38 -1.79 2.44
CA THR A 297 8.60 -1.40 1.05
C THR A 297 8.65 0.12 0.92
N ASP A 298 9.09 0.62 -0.24
CA ASP A 298 9.02 2.05 -0.55
C ASP A 298 7.57 2.52 -0.62
N LEU A 299 7.27 3.60 0.08
CA LEU A 299 5.96 4.24 0.14
C LEU A 299 6.03 5.61 -0.51
N VAL A 300 5.08 5.92 -1.39
CA VAL A 300 4.93 7.25 -1.98
C VAL A 300 3.54 7.80 -1.71
N ILE A 301 3.48 8.88 -0.93
CA ILE A 301 2.25 9.41 -0.35
C ILE A 301 2.04 10.85 -0.81
N LEU A 302 0.92 11.09 -1.50
CA LEU A 302 0.40 12.44 -1.72
C LEU A 302 -0.35 12.91 -0.47
N LEU A 303 0.06 14.05 0.09
CA LEU A 303 -0.49 14.68 1.28
C LEU A 303 -0.88 16.14 0.99
N GLU A 304 -2.06 16.54 1.45
CA GLU A 304 -2.62 17.88 1.23
C GLU A 304 -3.08 18.55 2.52
N SER A 305 -3.23 19.89 2.46
CA SER A 305 -3.73 20.69 3.59
C SER A 305 -5.24 20.50 3.76
N LYS A 306 -5.72 20.54 5.02
CA LYS A 306 -7.12 20.29 5.43
C LYS A 306 -8.16 21.21 4.75
N PHE A 307 -7.76 22.36 4.21
CA PHE A 307 -8.66 23.32 3.57
C PHE A 307 -8.48 23.35 2.06
N ALA A 308 -9.38 22.67 1.37
CA ALA A 308 -9.38 22.51 -0.07
C ALA A 308 -10.83 22.38 -0.55
N GLU A 309 -11.39 23.47 -1.04
CA GLU A 309 -12.59 23.42 -1.88
C GLU A 309 -12.38 22.39 -2.99
N ASN A 310 -13.31 21.44 -3.07
CA ASN A 310 -13.46 20.35 -4.04
C ASN A 310 -12.17 19.94 -4.79
N LEU A 311 -11.45 18.94 -4.24
CA LEU A 311 -10.38 18.20 -4.93
C LEU A 311 -10.72 17.86 -6.39
N ASP A 312 -11.99 17.53 -6.66
CA ASP A 312 -12.50 17.18 -7.98
C ASP A 312 -12.46 18.33 -9.00
N LYS A 313 -12.35 19.58 -8.53
CA LYS A 313 -12.31 20.77 -9.38
C LYS A 313 -10.88 21.29 -9.63
N ARG A 314 -9.88 20.68 -8.98
CA ARG A 314 -8.48 21.07 -9.14
C ARG A 314 -7.89 20.49 -10.42
N VAL A 315 -7.15 21.34 -11.12
CA VAL A 315 -6.42 21.00 -12.34
C VAL A 315 -4.93 21.02 -12.04
N PHE A 316 -4.25 19.93 -12.42
CA PHE A 316 -2.81 19.75 -12.27
C PHE A 316 -2.07 19.84 -13.61
N PHE A 317 -2.79 19.62 -14.72
CA PHE A 317 -2.25 19.55 -16.07
C PHE A 317 -3.08 20.44 -16.99
N ALA A 318 -2.40 21.26 -17.78
CA ALA A 318 -2.99 22.03 -18.86
C ALA A 318 -3.38 21.10 -20.02
N GLU A 319 -4.54 21.34 -20.63
CA GLU A 319 -4.91 20.68 -21.88
C GLU A 319 -4.07 21.23 -23.04
N SER A 320 -3.74 20.39 -24.02
CA SER A 320 -2.86 20.74 -25.15
C SER A 320 -3.31 21.97 -25.94
N ASP A 321 -4.63 22.24 -25.98
CA ASP A 321 -5.23 23.37 -26.71
C ASP A 321 -5.62 24.56 -25.80
N SER A 322 -5.21 24.53 -24.53
CA SER A 322 -5.64 25.53 -23.55
C SER A 322 -4.86 26.86 -23.69
N LYS A 323 -5.59 27.97 -23.80
CA LYS A 323 -5.04 29.34 -23.74
C LYS A 323 -4.74 29.76 -22.29
N LEU A 324 -4.00 28.93 -21.57
CA LEU A 324 -3.60 29.22 -20.20
C LEU A 324 -2.39 30.17 -20.17
N PRO A 325 -2.22 30.96 -19.11
CA PRO A 325 -1.02 31.77 -18.90
C PRO A 325 0.25 30.91 -18.95
N ALA A 326 1.36 31.47 -19.46
CA ALA A 326 2.65 30.78 -19.55
C ALA A 326 3.09 30.18 -18.20
N GLU A 327 2.86 30.91 -17.09
CA GLU A 327 3.16 30.44 -15.73
C GLU A 327 2.41 29.14 -15.37
N ILE A 328 1.17 28.96 -15.83
CA ILE A 328 0.38 27.73 -15.60
C ILE A 328 0.86 26.59 -16.51
N GLN A 329 1.26 26.91 -17.74
CA GLN A 329 1.84 25.93 -18.66
C GLN A 329 3.17 25.38 -18.12
N GLU A 330 4.04 26.24 -17.57
CA GLU A 330 5.28 25.84 -16.91
C GLU A 330 5.02 24.95 -15.70
N ILE A 331 4.05 25.30 -14.85
CA ILE A 331 3.63 24.48 -13.71
C ILE A 331 3.12 23.10 -14.18
N SER A 332 2.28 23.08 -15.21
CA SER A 332 1.78 21.84 -15.79
C SER A 332 2.90 20.94 -16.29
N GLN A 333 3.86 21.49 -17.02
CA GLN A 333 5.00 20.74 -17.55
C GLN A 333 5.88 20.20 -16.42
N HIS A 334 6.14 21.01 -15.39
CA HIS A 334 6.87 20.57 -14.20
C HIS A 334 6.16 19.42 -13.50
N ASN A 335 4.84 19.53 -13.28
CA ASN A 335 4.04 18.47 -12.68
C ASN A 335 4.10 17.17 -13.52
N GLN A 336 4.04 17.27 -14.85
CA GLN A 336 4.11 16.09 -15.74
C GLN A 336 5.44 15.36 -15.63
N GLN A 337 6.56 16.11 -15.64
CA GLN A 337 7.90 15.53 -15.47
C GLN A 337 8.02 14.82 -14.12
N LEU A 338 7.65 15.52 -13.05
CA LEU A 338 7.71 15.03 -11.68
C LEU A 338 6.91 13.74 -11.48
N VAL A 339 5.69 13.70 -11.99
CA VAL A 339 4.83 12.52 -11.87
C VAL A 339 5.35 11.36 -12.73
N THR A 340 5.91 11.65 -13.91
CA THR A 340 6.54 10.63 -14.76
C THR A 340 7.74 9.98 -14.06
N GLU A 341 8.54 10.77 -13.35
CA GLU A 341 9.65 10.25 -12.53
C GLU A 341 9.13 9.39 -11.36
N ILE A 342 8.12 9.85 -10.64
CA ILE A 342 7.49 9.09 -9.55
C ILE A 342 6.88 7.77 -10.05
N ALA A 343 6.38 7.74 -11.30
CA ALA A 343 5.87 6.53 -11.92
C ALA A 343 6.94 5.42 -12.04
N GLN A 344 8.22 5.79 -12.16
CA GLN A 344 9.34 4.85 -12.25
C GLN A 344 9.73 4.26 -10.89
N ILE A 345 9.37 4.92 -9.77
CA ILE A 345 9.69 4.45 -8.42
C ILE A 345 8.81 3.26 -8.07
N LYS A 346 9.37 2.06 -8.02
CA LYS A 346 8.66 0.86 -7.55
C LYS A 346 8.30 1.02 -6.06
N SER A 347 7.02 1.28 -5.79
CA SER A 347 6.51 1.64 -4.46
C SER A 347 5.02 1.34 -4.31
N VAL A 348 4.56 1.27 -3.06
CA VAL A 348 3.13 1.35 -2.72
C VAL A 348 2.75 2.83 -2.73
N ARG A 349 1.68 3.18 -3.43
CA ARG A 349 1.27 4.56 -3.69
C ARG A 349 -0.12 4.86 -3.16
N SER A 350 -0.34 6.09 -2.68
CA SER A 350 -1.68 6.52 -2.28
C SER A 350 -2.67 6.50 -3.46
N SER A 351 -3.94 6.24 -3.16
CA SER A 351 -5.01 6.12 -4.16
C SER A 351 -5.13 7.36 -5.06
N LEU A 352 -4.95 8.55 -4.49
CA LEU A 352 -4.99 9.82 -5.22
C LEU A 352 -3.80 9.99 -6.15
N LEU A 353 -2.59 9.62 -5.72
CA LEU A 353 -1.42 9.64 -6.58
C LEU A 353 -1.59 8.67 -7.77
N ASN A 354 -2.16 7.49 -7.53
CA ASN A 354 -2.51 6.56 -8.60
C ASN A 354 -3.55 7.15 -9.57
N SER A 355 -4.55 7.87 -9.06
CA SER A 355 -5.53 8.57 -9.90
C SER A 355 -4.89 9.68 -10.73
N LEU A 356 -3.92 10.40 -10.17
CA LEU A 356 -3.18 11.47 -10.85
C LEU A 356 -2.24 10.92 -11.94
N LEU A 357 -1.54 9.83 -11.65
CA LEU A 357 -0.71 9.10 -12.62
C LEU A 357 -1.51 8.62 -13.84
N LYS A 358 -2.71 8.08 -13.61
CA LYS A 358 -3.61 7.64 -14.70
C LYS A 358 -4.01 8.77 -15.64
N LYS A 359 -4.09 10.02 -15.17
CA LYS A 359 -4.47 11.17 -16.00
C LYS A 359 -3.37 11.60 -16.98
N ILE A 360 -2.12 11.20 -16.78
CA ILE A 360 -0.99 11.52 -17.67
C ILE A 360 -0.84 10.48 -18.80
N THR A 361 -1.33 9.26 -18.58
CA THR A 361 -1.14 8.14 -19.53
C THR A 361 -2.14 8.15 -20.70
N PHE A 362 -2.95 9.21 -20.86
CA PHE A 362 -3.95 9.35 -21.92
C PHE A 362 -3.71 10.59 -22.78
#